data_AF-Q24RY5-F1
#
_entry.id   AF-Q24RY5-F1
#
_cell.length_a   1.000
_cell.length_b   1.000
_cell.length_c   1.000
_cell.angle_alpha   90.00
_cell.angle_beta   90.00
_cell.angle_gamma   90.00
#
_symmetry.space_group_name_H-M   'P 1'
#
loop_
_entity.id
_entity.type
_entity.pdbx_description
1 polymer ?
#
loop_
_entity_poly.entity_id
_entity_poly.type
_entity_poly.pdbx_seq_one_letter_code
_entity_poly.pdbx_strand_id
1 'polypeptide(L)'
;MGGDILKLLNSMEHSLNAIRGQFSPDQFSALLNMYESEIAENYLVWFHERFHYLQSIFTPYGHLKWGCFRSYTADVLQAWFGISEKFSCKKKVPIASYLDDENVNALKIVATIHLQDIVQQFTNISEYAYLSKDIFQITQLDQDSVVPVISLNGNEYNLNGIDILESYAKFEEALLGYYFEEKPLDETINPDILPERYYSALDYFLSNVGSERLHEFPIVCELSLAITKLPKYNDMDAFKKSHPSWRFISMVNCLKENKDIASPDIFSNEAFFNYANRVLADCNFETFDDVWKSAEDYANQADLSMAKEMIDAIEYKKNNPWMLSFPMRNPQDFFSKEFNRFQPIFTITYDTVYYNLDNISSSELIFENHFQALALQICGRMSKRCIYPDMLQCGFSYFGLKNCPYQINGHCDGHIDGNSILAPLELDDEDNIIGGCTFEVVLNIMGTSIREIDVYNVNEKTSLEAIRTAIKKHDMG
;
A
#
# COMPACT_ATOMS: atom_id res chain seq x y z
N MET A 1 19.47 28.56 -25.49
CA MET A 1 18.46 27.84 -26.29
C MET A 1 18.80 26.36 -26.46
N GLY A 2 19.88 25.95 -27.15
CA GLY A 2 20.21 24.51 -27.26
C GLY A 2 20.68 23.86 -25.95
N GLY A 3 21.43 24.58 -25.12
CA GLY A 3 21.91 24.07 -23.82
C GLY A 3 20.84 23.96 -22.73
N ASP A 4 19.81 24.80 -22.78
CA ASP A 4 18.71 24.80 -21.79
C ASP A 4 17.75 23.64 -22.05
N ILE A 5 17.51 23.30 -23.33
CA ILE A 5 16.71 22.14 -23.72
C ILE A 5 17.44 20.83 -23.36
N LEU A 6 18.76 20.75 -23.58
CA LEU A 6 19.53 19.56 -23.19
C LEU A 6 19.55 19.35 -21.67
N LYS A 7 19.67 20.43 -20.88
CA LYS A 7 19.55 20.36 -19.42
C LYS A 7 18.15 19.92 -18.98
N LEU A 8 17.10 20.44 -19.62
CA LEU A 8 15.73 20.04 -19.33
C LEU A 8 15.47 18.56 -19.67
N LEU A 9 15.98 18.09 -20.81
CA LEU A 9 15.85 16.69 -21.24
C LEU A 9 16.62 15.74 -20.31
N ASN A 10 17.85 16.10 -19.92
CA ASN A 10 18.63 15.32 -18.96
C ASN A 10 17.97 15.31 -17.58
N SER A 11 17.43 16.46 -17.13
CA SER A 11 16.64 16.54 -15.89
C SER A 11 15.40 15.66 -15.95
N MET A 12 14.65 15.67 -17.05
CA MET A 12 13.50 14.78 -17.25
C MET A 12 13.90 13.30 -17.28
N GLU A 13 14.99 12.94 -17.95
CA GLU A 13 15.49 11.56 -17.99
C GLU A 13 15.91 11.08 -16.60
N HIS A 14 16.58 11.93 -15.81
CA HIS A 14 16.92 11.62 -14.42
C HIS A 14 15.69 11.54 -13.50
N SER A 15 14.70 12.43 -13.65
CA SER A 15 13.44 12.35 -12.92
C SER A 15 12.63 11.11 -13.29
N LEU A 16 12.65 10.70 -14.57
CA LEU A 16 12.02 9.46 -15.02
C LEU A 16 12.76 8.22 -14.52
N ASN A 17 14.10 8.28 -14.43
CA ASN A 17 14.93 7.23 -13.84
C ASN A 17 14.67 7.05 -12.34
N ALA A 18 14.36 8.14 -11.62
CA ALA A 18 13.94 8.09 -10.22
C ALA A 18 12.53 7.46 -10.03
N ILE A 19 11.73 7.36 -11.10
CA ILE A 19 10.36 6.80 -11.10
C ILE A 19 10.33 5.48 -11.90
N ARG A 20 11.41 4.69 -11.84
CA ARG A 20 11.48 3.36 -12.48
C ARG A 20 10.91 2.24 -11.61
N GLY A 21 10.32 2.56 -10.47
CA GLY A 21 9.68 1.60 -9.57
C GLY A 21 8.34 2.12 -9.01
N GLN A 22 7.52 1.19 -8.54
CA GLN A 22 6.33 1.49 -7.74
C GLN A 22 6.03 0.31 -6.83
N PHE A 23 5.93 0.55 -5.52
CA PHE A 23 5.44 -0.41 -4.55
C PHE A 23 3.93 -0.29 -4.33
N SER A 24 3.27 -1.43 -4.16
CA SER A 24 1.84 -1.55 -3.85
C SER A 24 1.66 -2.19 -2.48
N PRO A 25 1.41 -1.42 -1.41
CA PRO A 25 1.29 -1.94 -0.04
C PRO A 25 0.11 -2.91 0.10
N ASP A 26 -0.98 -2.67 -0.62
CA ASP A 26 -2.18 -3.52 -0.58
C ASP A 26 -1.92 -4.95 -1.11
N GLN A 27 -0.92 -5.11 -1.98
CA GLN A 27 -0.54 -6.38 -2.62
C GLN A 27 0.80 -6.92 -2.12
N PHE A 28 1.51 -6.14 -1.31
CA PHE A 28 2.93 -6.33 -1.01
C PHE A 28 3.77 -6.66 -2.26
N SER A 29 3.56 -5.91 -3.33
CA SER A 29 4.21 -6.14 -4.61
C SER A 29 4.97 -4.93 -5.11
N ALA A 30 5.98 -5.19 -5.93
CA ALA A 30 6.77 -4.17 -6.60
C ALA A 30 6.53 -4.25 -8.12
N LEU A 31 6.42 -3.09 -8.76
CA LEU A 31 6.48 -2.92 -10.19
C LEU A 31 7.78 -2.21 -10.54
N LEU A 32 8.60 -2.82 -11.39
CA LEU A 32 9.80 -2.23 -11.95
C LEU A 32 9.56 -1.91 -13.43
N ASN A 33 9.69 -0.64 -13.78
CA ASN A 33 9.57 -0.13 -15.15
C ASN A 33 10.90 -0.36 -15.91
N MET A 34 11.30 -1.63 -16.00
CA MET A 34 12.51 -2.12 -16.67
C MET A 34 12.34 -3.59 -17.07
N TYR A 35 13.19 -4.09 -17.96
CA TYR A 35 13.30 -5.51 -18.30
C TYR A 35 14.07 -6.27 -17.20
N GLU A 36 13.84 -7.57 -17.09
CA GLU A 36 14.59 -8.47 -16.19
C GLU A 36 16.12 -8.28 -16.31
N SER A 37 16.63 -8.18 -17.54
CA SER A 37 18.06 -8.04 -17.80
C SER A 37 18.67 -6.74 -17.25
N GLU A 38 17.85 -5.72 -16.97
CA GLU A 38 18.30 -4.42 -16.49
C GLU A 38 18.36 -4.34 -14.95
N ILE A 39 17.76 -5.29 -14.22
CA ILE A 39 17.63 -5.21 -12.74
C ILE A 39 19.00 -5.16 -12.07
N ALA A 40 19.96 -5.98 -12.51
CA ALA A 40 21.29 -6.01 -11.92
C ALA A 40 22.03 -4.66 -12.08
N GLU A 41 21.84 -4.00 -13.21
CA GLU A 41 22.44 -2.67 -13.49
C GLU A 41 21.69 -1.53 -12.80
N ASN A 42 20.42 -1.76 -12.41
CA ASN A 42 19.55 -0.78 -11.74
C ASN A 42 19.15 -1.25 -10.33
N TYR A 43 20.03 -1.97 -9.64
CA TYR A 43 19.70 -2.64 -8.37
C TYR A 43 19.31 -1.66 -7.26
N LEU A 44 19.75 -0.40 -7.33
CA LEU A 44 19.34 0.67 -6.41
C LEU A 44 17.83 0.92 -6.48
N VAL A 45 17.26 0.95 -7.69
CA VAL A 45 15.80 1.10 -7.87
C VAL A 45 15.08 -0.12 -7.30
N TRP A 46 15.59 -1.33 -7.55
CA TRP A 46 15.04 -2.53 -6.95
C TRP A 46 15.09 -2.49 -5.42
N PHE A 47 16.21 -2.04 -4.86
CA PHE A 47 16.36 -1.89 -3.41
C PHE A 47 15.38 -0.87 -2.84
N HIS A 48 15.18 0.28 -3.49
CA HIS A 48 14.19 1.29 -3.08
C HIS A 48 12.78 0.67 -2.96
N GLU A 49 12.34 -0.07 -3.99
CA GLU A 49 11.03 -0.72 -3.96
C GLU A 49 10.94 -1.87 -2.94
N ARG A 50 12.02 -2.65 -2.77
CA ARG A 50 12.12 -3.63 -1.68
C ARG A 50 12.06 -2.94 -0.31
N PHE A 51 12.64 -1.74 -0.18
CA PHE A 51 12.64 -1.02 1.08
C PHE A 51 11.22 -0.59 1.48
N HIS A 52 10.35 -0.22 0.53
CA HIS A 52 8.93 -0.01 0.82
C HIS A 52 8.21 -1.25 1.34
N TYR A 53 8.58 -2.44 0.86
CA TYR A 53 8.12 -3.70 1.46
C TYR A 53 8.60 -3.84 2.90
N LEU A 54 9.88 -3.59 3.17
CA LEU A 54 10.44 -3.63 4.53
C LEU A 54 9.76 -2.60 5.45
N GLN A 55 9.50 -1.38 4.98
CA GLN A 55 8.72 -0.38 5.71
C GLN A 55 7.32 -0.91 6.06
N SER A 56 6.71 -1.70 5.18
CA SER A 56 5.38 -2.26 5.41
C SER A 56 5.37 -3.40 6.43
N ILE A 57 6.34 -4.32 6.36
CA ILE A 57 6.39 -5.50 7.24
C ILE A 57 7.15 -5.27 8.56
N PHE A 58 8.05 -4.29 8.61
CA PHE A 58 8.82 -3.94 9.81
C PHE A 58 8.31 -2.68 10.51
N THR A 59 7.08 -2.26 10.22
CA THR A 59 6.39 -1.24 11.02
C THR A 59 4.94 -1.66 11.30
N PRO A 60 4.39 -1.35 12.50
CA PRO A 60 2.98 -1.56 12.79
C PRO A 60 2.03 -0.86 11.80
N TYR A 61 2.43 0.27 11.23
CA TYR A 61 1.62 1.00 10.26
C TYR A 61 1.29 0.17 9.02
N GLY A 62 2.28 -0.48 8.41
CA GLY A 62 2.05 -1.32 7.23
C GLY A 62 1.20 -2.55 7.54
N HIS A 63 1.37 -3.16 8.71
CA HIS A 63 0.53 -4.26 9.20
C HIS A 63 -0.94 -3.85 9.33
N LEU A 64 -1.20 -2.69 9.96
CA LEU A 64 -2.56 -2.18 10.11
C LEU A 64 -3.19 -1.82 8.78
N LYS A 65 -2.43 -1.24 7.84
CA LYS A 65 -2.91 -0.93 6.48
C LYS A 65 -3.28 -2.18 5.71
N TRP A 66 -2.38 -3.16 5.69
CA TRP A 66 -2.65 -4.47 5.07
C TRP A 66 -3.90 -5.09 5.66
N GLY A 67 -4.00 -5.11 6.99
CA GLY A 67 -5.15 -5.67 7.67
C GLY A 67 -6.47 -4.95 7.36
N CYS A 68 -6.43 -3.62 7.30
CA CYS A 68 -7.60 -2.83 6.92
C CYS A 68 -8.05 -3.12 5.48
N PHE A 69 -7.11 -3.20 4.53
CA PHE A 69 -7.43 -3.49 3.14
C PHE A 69 -8.08 -4.87 2.95
N ARG A 70 -7.61 -5.87 3.70
CA ARG A 70 -8.20 -7.22 3.70
C ARG A 70 -9.60 -7.25 4.29
N SER A 71 -9.80 -6.58 5.43
CA SER A 71 -11.14 -6.44 6.03
C SER A 71 -12.09 -5.70 5.09
N TYR A 72 -11.64 -4.60 4.47
CA TYR A 72 -12.40 -3.89 3.44
C TYR A 72 -12.83 -4.79 2.29
N THR A 73 -11.89 -5.59 1.76
CA THR A 73 -12.16 -6.52 0.66
C THR A 73 -13.23 -7.53 1.04
N ALA A 74 -13.12 -8.13 2.24
CA ALA A 74 -14.11 -9.06 2.75
C ALA A 74 -15.49 -8.40 2.96
N ASP A 75 -15.54 -7.19 3.54
CA ASP A 75 -16.77 -6.45 3.80
C ASP A 75 -17.52 -6.07 2.51
N VAL A 76 -16.79 -5.59 1.48
CA VAL A 76 -17.36 -5.27 0.17
C VAL A 76 -17.98 -6.51 -0.46
N LEU A 77 -17.24 -7.62 -0.46
CA LEU A 77 -17.72 -8.85 -1.07
C LEU A 77 -18.90 -9.40 -0.29
N GLN A 78 -18.83 -9.49 1.04
CA GLN A 78 -19.95 -9.96 1.87
C GLN A 78 -21.23 -9.13 1.63
N ALA A 79 -21.11 -7.80 1.56
CA ALA A 79 -22.24 -6.93 1.24
C ALA A 79 -22.79 -7.19 -0.18
N TRP A 80 -21.90 -7.39 -1.17
CA TRP A 80 -22.26 -7.65 -2.55
C TRP A 80 -22.88 -9.04 -2.77
N PHE A 81 -22.39 -10.10 -2.12
CA PHE A 81 -23.03 -11.43 -2.13
C PHE A 81 -24.40 -11.41 -1.46
N GLY A 82 -24.55 -10.60 -0.40
CA GLY A 82 -25.83 -10.41 0.28
C GLY A 82 -26.95 -9.90 -0.64
N ILE A 83 -26.63 -9.34 -1.81
CA ILE A 83 -27.58 -8.87 -2.82
C ILE A 83 -28.43 -10.03 -3.38
N SER A 84 -27.77 -11.10 -3.85
CA SER A 84 -28.47 -12.13 -4.62
C SER A 84 -29.33 -13.05 -3.77
N GLU A 85 -28.90 -13.37 -2.55
CA GLU A 85 -29.60 -14.32 -1.69
C GLU A 85 -30.85 -13.73 -1.04
N LYS A 86 -30.80 -12.44 -0.68
CA LYS A 86 -31.88 -11.78 0.07
C LYS A 86 -32.88 -11.05 -0.83
N PHE A 87 -32.48 -10.64 -2.04
CA PHE A 87 -33.26 -9.68 -2.82
C PHE A 87 -33.59 -10.13 -4.24
N SER A 88 -33.27 -11.38 -4.62
CA SER A 88 -33.62 -12.00 -5.91
C SER A 88 -33.29 -11.14 -7.14
N CYS A 89 -32.30 -10.27 -7.04
CA CYS A 89 -31.79 -9.49 -8.16
C CYS A 89 -30.47 -10.10 -8.68
N LYS A 90 -30.21 -9.88 -9.96
CA LYS A 90 -28.94 -10.26 -10.58
C LYS A 90 -27.80 -9.47 -9.96
N LYS A 91 -26.64 -10.12 -9.81
CA LYS A 91 -25.43 -9.44 -9.38
C LYS A 91 -24.93 -8.54 -10.52
N LYS A 92 -24.61 -7.28 -10.21
CA LYS A 92 -24.10 -6.28 -11.15
C LYS A 92 -22.74 -5.77 -10.69
N VAL A 93 -21.86 -5.50 -11.65
CA VAL A 93 -20.58 -4.81 -11.43
C VAL A 93 -20.45 -3.68 -12.45
N PRO A 94 -20.13 -2.44 -12.04
CA PRO A 94 -19.89 -1.98 -10.67
C PRO A 94 -21.19 -1.74 -9.88
N ILE A 95 -21.09 -1.40 -8.59
CA ILE A 95 -22.28 -1.11 -7.76
C ILE A 95 -23.09 0.09 -8.25
N ALA A 96 -22.48 0.99 -9.02
CA ALA A 96 -23.17 2.15 -9.59
C ALA A 96 -24.37 1.71 -10.47
N SER A 97 -24.29 0.55 -11.11
CA SER A 97 -25.34 0.00 -11.98
C SER A 97 -26.61 -0.45 -11.23
N TYR A 98 -26.60 -0.41 -9.90
CA TYR A 98 -27.81 -0.60 -9.08
C TYR A 98 -28.54 0.72 -8.75
N LEU A 99 -27.97 1.89 -9.06
CA LEU A 99 -28.60 3.18 -8.73
C LEU A 99 -29.92 3.41 -9.46
N ASP A 100 -30.05 2.86 -10.66
CA ASP A 100 -31.27 2.94 -11.47
C ASP A 100 -32.27 1.81 -11.19
N ASP A 101 -31.96 0.92 -10.24
CA ASP A 101 -32.84 -0.21 -9.90
C ASP A 101 -34.09 0.27 -9.15
N GLU A 102 -35.24 -0.35 -9.45
CA GLU A 102 -36.50 -0.09 -8.75
C GLU A 102 -36.54 -0.75 -7.35
N ASN A 103 -35.55 -1.58 -7.02
CA ASN A 103 -35.47 -2.22 -5.71
C ASN A 103 -34.74 -1.32 -4.69
N VAL A 104 -35.48 -0.76 -3.73
CA VAL A 104 -34.94 0.04 -2.60
C VAL A 104 -33.84 -0.71 -1.82
N ASN A 105 -33.89 -2.05 -1.76
CA ASN A 105 -32.84 -2.81 -1.08
C ASN A 105 -31.51 -2.84 -1.86
N ALA A 106 -31.54 -2.67 -3.18
CA ALA A 106 -30.32 -2.49 -3.97
C ALA A 106 -29.61 -1.19 -3.57
N LEU A 107 -30.35 -0.09 -3.37
CA LEU A 107 -29.79 1.18 -2.90
C LEU A 107 -29.16 1.11 -1.52
N LYS A 108 -29.73 0.33 -0.58
CA LYS A 108 -29.12 0.11 0.74
C LYS A 108 -27.73 -0.49 0.60
N ILE A 109 -27.55 -1.42 -0.33
CA ILE A 109 -26.29 -2.13 -0.52
C ILE A 109 -25.28 -1.25 -1.24
N VAL A 110 -25.72 -0.48 -2.24
CA VAL A 110 -24.88 0.58 -2.86
C VAL A 110 -24.36 1.52 -1.78
N ALA A 111 -25.22 1.98 -0.88
CA ALA A 111 -24.83 2.84 0.23
C ALA A 111 -23.85 2.14 1.19
N THR A 112 -24.09 0.88 1.56
CA THR A 112 -23.18 0.10 2.42
C THR A 112 -21.79 -0.05 1.78
N ILE A 113 -21.72 -0.50 0.53
CA ILE A 113 -20.43 -0.70 -0.16
C ILE A 113 -19.72 0.64 -0.40
N HIS A 114 -20.45 1.70 -0.74
CA HIS A 114 -19.88 3.05 -0.86
C HIS A 114 -19.28 3.54 0.47
N LEU A 115 -19.95 3.31 1.60
CA LEU A 115 -19.41 3.65 2.91
C LEU A 115 -18.14 2.85 3.24
N GLN A 116 -18.08 1.56 2.89
CA GLN A 116 -16.86 0.76 3.06
C GLN A 116 -15.70 1.29 2.19
N ASP A 117 -15.99 1.67 0.94
CA ASP A 117 -14.99 2.29 0.05
C ASP A 117 -14.48 3.62 0.63
N ILE A 118 -15.36 4.44 1.22
CA ILE A 118 -14.97 5.67 1.90
C ILE A 118 -14.09 5.39 3.13
N VAL A 119 -14.41 4.38 3.95
CA VAL A 119 -13.57 3.99 5.10
C VAL A 119 -12.18 3.58 4.63
N GLN A 120 -12.09 2.78 3.56
CA GLN A 120 -10.79 2.41 2.98
C GLN A 120 -10.05 3.61 2.39
N GLN A 121 -10.73 4.54 1.73
CA GLN A 121 -10.06 5.76 1.27
C GLN A 121 -9.57 6.61 2.45
N PHE A 122 -10.32 6.64 3.56
CA PHE A 122 -9.95 7.41 4.74
C PHE A 122 -8.64 6.91 5.37
N THR A 123 -8.33 5.61 5.32
CA THR A 123 -7.03 5.11 5.81
C THR A 123 -5.84 5.58 4.97
N ASN A 124 -6.08 5.91 3.70
CA ASN A 124 -5.06 6.46 2.80
C ASN A 124 -4.89 7.99 2.95
N ILE A 125 -5.70 8.66 3.75
CA ILE A 125 -5.59 10.12 3.97
C ILE A 125 -4.27 10.51 4.62
N SER A 126 -3.69 9.56 5.37
CA SER A 126 -2.39 9.71 5.99
C SER A 126 -1.24 9.75 5.00
N GLU A 127 -1.42 9.22 3.79
CA GLU A 127 -0.39 9.16 2.74
C GLU A 127 -0.62 10.13 1.61
N TYR A 128 -1.88 10.42 1.26
CA TYR A 128 -2.21 11.29 0.13
C TYR A 128 -3.37 12.24 0.49
N ALA A 129 -3.13 13.55 0.50
CA ALA A 129 -4.16 14.57 0.76
C ALA A 129 -5.25 14.66 -0.33
N TYR A 130 -5.03 14.10 -1.52
CA TYR A 130 -5.96 14.18 -2.64
C TYR A 130 -6.96 13.01 -2.60
N LEU A 131 -7.98 13.13 -1.75
CA LEU A 131 -9.05 12.15 -1.65
C LEU A 131 -10.41 12.68 -2.10
N SER A 132 -11.38 11.77 -2.26
CA SER A 132 -12.75 12.09 -2.64
C SER A 132 -13.36 13.14 -1.72
N LYS A 133 -14.06 14.12 -2.31
CA LYS A 133 -14.84 15.13 -1.57
C LYS A 133 -15.85 14.51 -0.60
N ASP A 134 -16.33 13.29 -0.91
CA ASP A 134 -17.28 12.55 -0.08
C ASP A 134 -16.72 12.26 1.32
N ILE A 135 -15.40 12.06 1.45
CA ILE A 135 -14.76 11.80 2.74
C ILE A 135 -14.99 12.98 3.67
N PHE A 136 -14.61 14.18 3.24
CA PHE A 136 -14.75 15.40 4.04
C PHE A 136 -16.22 15.76 4.33
N GLN A 137 -17.13 15.42 3.42
CA GLN A 137 -18.57 15.59 3.66
C GLN A 137 -19.10 14.66 4.76
N ILE A 138 -18.58 13.42 4.85
CA ILE A 138 -19.00 12.43 5.84
C ILE A 138 -18.32 12.69 7.19
N THR A 139 -17.00 12.91 7.16
CA THR A 139 -16.17 13.00 8.37
C THR A 139 -16.24 14.36 9.04
N GLN A 140 -16.63 15.41 8.30
CA GLN A 140 -16.58 16.81 8.74
C GLN A 140 -15.18 17.28 9.14
N LEU A 141 -14.15 16.59 8.66
CA LEU A 141 -12.76 17.02 8.80
C LEU A 141 -12.49 18.23 7.91
N ASP A 142 -11.69 19.16 8.43
CA ASP A 142 -11.15 20.24 7.62
C ASP A 142 -9.97 19.70 6.79
N GLN A 143 -10.06 19.82 5.47
CA GLN A 143 -9.05 19.33 4.54
C GLN A 143 -7.68 19.93 4.84
N ASP A 144 -7.62 21.18 5.27
CA ASP A 144 -6.38 21.89 5.56
C ASP A 144 -5.75 21.45 6.89
N SER A 145 -6.49 20.73 7.73
CA SER A 145 -6.03 20.27 9.05
C SER A 145 -5.43 18.86 9.06
N VAL A 146 -5.63 18.12 7.97
CA VAL A 146 -5.26 16.71 7.86
C VAL A 146 -3.75 16.57 7.65
N VAL A 147 -3.15 17.42 6.82
CA VAL A 147 -1.74 17.34 6.47
C VAL A 147 -1.00 18.54 7.04
N PRO A 148 0.14 18.35 7.72
CA PRO A 148 0.90 19.48 8.22
C PRO A 148 1.59 20.25 7.09
N VAL A 149 1.60 21.58 7.22
CA VAL A 149 2.32 22.49 6.33
C VAL A 149 3.70 22.79 6.91
N ILE A 150 4.74 22.60 6.10
CA ILE A 150 6.12 22.92 6.43
C ILE A 150 6.67 24.00 5.49
N SER A 151 7.80 24.61 5.85
CA SER A 151 8.58 25.44 4.94
C SER A 151 9.65 24.58 4.26
N LEU A 152 9.59 24.47 2.94
CA LEU A 152 10.57 23.78 2.11
C LEU A 152 11.15 24.81 1.12
N ASN A 153 12.46 25.08 1.21
CA ASN A 153 13.12 26.13 0.41
C ASN A 153 12.41 27.50 0.44
N GLY A 154 11.78 27.85 1.57
CA GLY A 154 11.06 29.11 1.76
C GLY A 154 9.62 29.13 1.22
N ASN A 155 9.12 28.02 0.67
CA ASN A 155 7.74 27.87 0.20
C ASN A 155 6.93 26.96 1.14
N GLU A 156 5.62 27.17 1.20
CA GLU A 156 4.70 26.27 1.91
C GLU A 156 4.61 24.92 1.16
N TYR A 157 4.78 23.83 1.90
CA TYR A 157 4.70 22.47 1.38
C TYR A 157 3.84 21.60 2.29
N ASN A 158 2.88 20.86 1.71
CA ASN A 158 2.05 19.90 2.43
C ASN A 158 2.83 18.59 2.61
N LEU A 159 3.33 18.33 3.81
CA LEU A 159 4.11 17.13 4.11
C LEU A 159 3.17 15.93 4.33
N ASN A 160 2.89 15.17 3.28
CA ASN A 160 2.09 13.96 3.28
C ASN A 160 2.87 12.75 3.84
N GLY A 161 2.18 11.69 4.27
CA GLY A 161 2.87 10.50 4.78
C GLY A 161 3.72 9.81 3.72
N ILE A 162 3.33 9.91 2.44
CA ILE A 162 4.15 9.40 1.33
C ILE A 162 5.51 10.09 1.25
N ASP A 163 5.62 11.36 1.65
CA ASP A 163 6.91 12.07 1.68
C ASP A 163 7.86 11.45 2.71
N ILE A 164 7.33 10.96 3.83
CA ILE A 164 8.12 10.26 4.86
C ILE A 164 8.61 8.92 4.31
N LEU A 165 7.72 8.15 3.67
CA LEU A 165 8.05 6.83 3.10
C LEU A 165 9.10 6.94 1.99
N GLU A 166 8.91 7.86 1.05
CA GLU A 166 9.78 8.05 -0.12
C GLU A 166 11.13 8.67 0.27
N SER A 167 11.15 9.70 1.13
CA SER A 167 12.41 10.28 1.60
C SER A 167 13.22 9.27 2.41
N TYR A 168 12.58 8.40 3.18
CA TYR A 168 13.25 7.35 3.93
C TYR A 168 13.82 6.25 3.00
N ALA A 169 13.01 5.74 2.07
CA ALA A 169 13.48 4.76 1.10
C ALA A 169 14.64 5.31 0.25
N LYS A 170 14.55 6.58 -0.17
CA LYS A 170 15.61 7.23 -0.94
C LYS A 170 16.88 7.45 -0.14
N PHE A 171 16.76 7.72 1.16
CA PHE A 171 17.93 7.84 2.04
C PHE A 171 18.66 6.50 2.16
N GLU A 172 17.93 5.39 2.33
CA GLU A 172 18.53 4.06 2.37
C GLU A 172 19.09 3.63 1.00
N GLU A 173 18.43 3.99 -0.10
CA GLU A 173 18.97 3.81 -1.45
C GLU A 173 20.32 4.54 -1.60
N ALA A 174 20.41 5.79 -1.15
CA ALA A 174 21.63 6.58 -1.19
C ALA A 174 22.74 6.00 -0.32
N LEU A 175 22.40 5.47 0.87
CA LEU A 175 23.35 4.74 1.71
C LEU A 175 23.87 3.48 1.01
N LEU A 176 23.00 2.74 0.30
CA LEU A 176 23.41 1.57 -0.47
C LEU A 176 24.36 1.96 -1.61
N GLY A 177 24.03 3.02 -2.36
CA GLY A 177 24.93 3.56 -3.39
C GLY A 177 26.27 4.01 -2.83
N TYR A 178 26.28 4.64 -1.66
CA TYR A 178 27.50 5.05 -0.97
C TYR A 178 28.37 3.85 -0.56
N TYR A 179 27.79 2.82 0.06
CA TYR A 179 28.56 1.68 0.55
C TYR A 179 29.09 0.77 -0.56
N PHE A 180 28.37 0.62 -1.68
CA PHE A 180 28.71 -0.35 -2.72
C PHE A 180 29.32 0.27 -3.98
N GLU A 181 29.05 1.55 -4.25
CA GLU A 181 29.53 2.25 -5.44
C GLU A 181 30.36 3.49 -5.13
N GLU A 182 30.60 3.79 -3.84
CA GLU A 182 31.29 5.01 -3.36
C GLU A 182 30.61 6.30 -3.85
N LYS A 183 29.31 6.24 -4.19
CA LYS A 183 28.53 7.40 -4.65
C LYS A 183 28.19 8.32 -3.47
N PRO A 184 28.54 9.61 -3.51
CA PRO A 184 28.11 10.58 -2.52
C PRO A 184 26.59 10.66 -2.36
N LEU A 185 26.12 10.95 -1.14
CA LEU A 185 24.68 11.04 -0.86
C LEU A 185 24.01 12.14 -1.69
N ASP A 186 24.68 13.27 -1.93
CA ASP A 186 24.17 14.42 -2.71
C ASP A 186 24.08 14.13 -4.21
N GLU A 187 24.78 13.11 -4.72
CA GLU A 187 24.57 12.63 -6.09
C GLU A 187 23.28 11.81 -6.21
N THR A 188 22.89 11.09 -5.16
CA THR A 188 21.68 10.24 -5.16
C THR A 188 20.44 11.02 -4.71
N ILE A 189 20.58 11.88 -3.69
CA ILE A 189 19.54 12.73 -3.13
C ILE A 189 19.77 14.17 -3.62
N ASN A 190 19.42 14.42 -4.87
CA ASN A 190 19.64 15.73 -5.49
C ASN A 190 18.29 16.46 -5.74
N PRO A 191 18.00 17.55 -5.00
CA PRO A 191 16.79 18.36 -5.17
C PRO A 191 16.61 18.98 -6.57
N ASP A 192 17.67 19.14 -7.36
CA ASP A 192 17.58 19.70 -8.71
C ASP A 192 16.97 18.72 -9.73
N ILE A 193 16.92 17.42 -9.40
CA ILE A 193 16.46 16.36 -10.31
C ILE A 193 15.35 15.48 -9.72
N LEU A 194 15.27 15.38 -8.39
CA LEU A 194 14.26 14.56 -7.72
C LEU A 194 12.99 15.37 -7.45
N PRO A 195 11.80 14.75 -7.59
CA PRO A 195 10.57 15.30 -7.03
C PRO A 195 10.69 15.52 -5.52
N GLU A 196 10.00 16.54 -4.98
CA GLU A 196 10.12 16.95 -3.57
C GLU A 196 9.90 15.79 -2.59
N ARG A 197 8.98 14.87 -2.90
CA ARG A 197 8.64 13.70 -2.07
C ARG A 197 9.85 12.86 -1.64
N TYR A 198 10.91 12.83 -2.44
CA TYR A 198 12.09 12.00 -2.19
C TYR A 198 13.12 12.65 -1.25
N TYR A 199 12.97 13.92 -0.92
CA TYR A 199 13.91 14.62 -0.04
C TYR A 199 13.25 15.59 0.96
N SER A 200 11.96 15.89 0.84
CA SER A 200 11.29 16.91 1.65
C SER A 200 11.33 16.61 3.15
N ALA A 201 11.21 15.34 3.54
CA ALA A 201 11.30 14.97 4.96
C ALA A 201 12.74 15.13 5.48
N LEU A 202 13.74 14.75 4.68
CA LEU A 202 15.16 14.90 5.02
C LEU A 202 15.56 16.38 5.14
N ASP A 203 15.16 17.20 4.17
CA ASP A 203 15.46 18.63 4.16
C ASP A 203 14.80 19.35 5.36
N TYR A 204 13.54 19.00 5.66
CA TYR A 204 12.86 19.50 6.86
C TYR A 204 13.58 19.10 8.15
N PHE A 205 14.02 17.84 8.25
CA PHE A 205 14.78 17.34 9.39
C PHE A 205 16.06 18.14 9.57
N LEU A 206 16.90 18.21 8.53
CA LEU A 206 18.19 18.89 8.57
C LEU A 206 18.06 20.39 8.88
N SER A 207 17.07 21.05 8.29
CA SER A 207 16.78 22.47 8.53
C SER A 207 16.38 22.78 9.98
N ASN A 208 15.87 21.79 10.71
CA ASN A 208 15.39 21.97 12.09
C ASN A 208 16.33 21.45 13.17
N VAL A 209 17.02 20.33 12.92
CA VAL A 209 17.86 19.66 13.94
C VAL A 209 19.35 19.62 13.61
N GLY A 210 19.75 19.99 12.38
CA GLY A 210 21.14 20.08 11.97
C GLY A 210 21.73 18.78 11.38
N SER A 211 22.77 18.93 10.56
CA SER A 211 23.46 17.82 9.87
C SER A 211 24.22 16.90 10.82
N GLU A 212 24.59 17.37 12.00
CA GLU A 212 25.23 16.58 13.04
C GLU A 212 24.32 15.44 13.55
N ARG A 213 23.00 15.57 13.38
CA ARG A 213 22.01 14.56 13.75
C ARG A 213 21.51 13.73 12.57
N LEU A 214 22.16 13.81 11.40
CA LEU A 214 21.73 13.12 10.17
C LEU A 214 21.46 11.62 10.39
N HIS A 215 22.28 10.96 11.19
CA HIS A 215 22.15 9.53 11.47
C HIS A 215 20.86 9.17 12.23
N GLU A 216 20.14 10.13 12.81
CA GLU A 216 18.88 9.90 13.51
C GLU A 216 17.67 10.01 12.58
N PHE A 217 17.84 10.54 11.37
CA PHE A 217 16.79 10.65 10.36
C PHE A 217 16.06 9.33 10.09
N PRO A 218 16.74 8.20 9.76
CA PRO A 218 16.05 6.93 9.50
C PRO A 218 15.29 6.40 10.72
N ILE A 219 15.83 6.66 11.93
CA ILE A 219 15.15 6.31 13.19
C ILE A 219 13.85 7.09 13.33
N VAL A 220 13.88 8.41 13.11
CA VAL A 220 12.68 9.26 13.21
C VAL A 220 11.64 8.88 12.15
N CYS A 221 12.07 8.56 10.93
CA CYS A 221 11.18 8.03 9.90
C CYS A 221 10.53 6.73 10.34
N GLU A 222 11.29 5.76 10.84
CA GLU A 222 10.76 4.50 11.37
C GLU A 222 9.76 4.72 12.52
N LEU A 223 10.12 5.53 13.52
CA LEU A 223 9.26 5.79 14.68
C LEU A 223 7.97 6.52 14.31
N SER A 224 8.00 7.33 13.24
CA SER A 224 6.79 7.97 12.71
C SER A 224 5.77 6.95 12.18
N LEU A 225 6.23 5.75 11.79
CA LEU A 225 5.43 4.62 11.33
C LEU A 225 5.09 3.63 12.47
N ALA A 226 5.56 3.87 13.69
CA ALA A 226 5.23 3.08 14.89
C ALA A 226 3.83 3.42 15.43
N ILE A 227 2.80 3.11 14.63
CA ILE A 227 1.40 3.51 14.85
C ILE A 227 0.58 2.33 15.38
N THR A 228 -0.13 2.53 16.49
CA THR A 228 -0.94 1.47 17.13
C THR A 228 -2.35 1.33 16.57
N LYS A 229 -2.86 2.40 15.96
CA LYS A 229 -4.24 2.49 15.46
C LYS A 229 -4.28 3.39 14.23
N LEU A 230 -5.09 3.03 13.25
CA LEU A 230 -5.36 3.90 12.11
C LEU A 230 -6.13 5.16 12.54
N PRO A 231 -6.04 6.26 11.77
CA PRO A 231 -6.69 7.52 12.11
C PRO A 231 -8.19 7.38 12.37
N LYS A 232 -8.69 8.24 13.26
CA LYS A 232 -10.13 8.38 13.55
C LYS A 232 -10.59 9.76 13.12
N TYR A 233 -11.74 9.80 12.47
CA TYR A 233 -12.23 11.03 11.85
C TYR A 233 -12.87 12.03 12.83
N ASN A 234 -13.24 11.60 14.03
CA ASN A 234 -13.97 12.41 15.01
C ASN A 234 -13.08 12.90 16.18
N ASP A 235 -11.77 12.69 16.09
CA ASP A 235 -10.80 13.05 17.14
C ASP A 235 -9.49 13.48 16.47
N MET A 236 -9.29 14.79 16.35
CA MET A 236 -8.10 15.35 15.68
C MET A 236 -6.79 15.07 16.43
N ASP A 237 -6.83 14.96 17.76
CA ASP A 237 -5.64 14.65 18.53
C ASP A 237 -5.24 13.18 18.30
N ALA A 238 -6.22 12.26 18.33
CA ALA A 238 -5.98 10.87 17.97
C ALA A 238 -5.55 10.71 16.51
N PHE A 239 -6.15 11.48 15.59
CA PHE A 239 -5.78 11.52 14.18
C PHE A 239 -4.30 11.89 14.01
N LYS A 240 -3.85 13.00 14.61
CA LYS A 240 -2.45 13.44 14.51
C LYS A 240 -1.48 12.41 15.13
N LYS A 241 -1.87 11.76 16.23
CA LYS A 241 -1.08 10.69 16.87
C LYS A 241 -0.95 9.42 16.01
N SER A 242 -1.79 9.25 15.00
CA SER A 242 -1.81 8.08 14.10
C SER A 242 -1.46 8.42 12.65
N HIS A 243 -1.01 9.65 12.39
CA HIS A 243 -0.64 10.13 11.06
C HIS A 243 0.89 10.25 10.94
N PRO A 244 1.57 9.58 9.98
CA PRO A 244 3.02 9.56 9.86
C PRO A 244 3.66 10.96 9.87
N SER A 245 3.18 11.90 9.04
CA SER A 245 3.75 13.26 8.99
C SER A 245 3.61 14.06 10.29
N TRP A 246 2.47 13.99 10.97
CA TRP A 246 2.28 14.68 12.25
C TRP A 246 3.17 14.10 13.35
N ARG A 247 3.35 12.77 13.34
CA ARG A 247 4.30 12.09 14.23
C ARG A 247 5.73 12.50 13.93
N PHE A 248 6.12 12.49 12.65
CA PHE A 248 7.44 12.92 12.19
C PHE A 248 7.76 14.35 12.67
N ILE A 249 6.86 15.32 12.43
CA ILE A 249 7.06 16.70 12.88
C ILE A 249 7.15 16.79 14.41
N SER A 250 6.31 16.05 15.14
CA SER A 250 6.38 16.01 16.61
C SER A 250 7.77 15.55 17.09
N MET A 251 8.32 14.52 16.45
CA MET A 251 9.65 14.01 16.77
C MET A 251 10.76 14.99 16.40
N VAL A 252 10.72 15.60 15.21
CA VAL A 252 11.70 16.63 14.82
C VAL A 252 11.68 17.81 15.81
N ASN A 253 10.51 18.26 16.23
CA ASN A 253 10.38 19.32 17.24
C ASN A 253 10.93 18.88 18.61
N CYS A 254 10.62 17.65 19.04
CA CYS A 254 11.18 17.08 20.27
C CYS A 254 12.72 17.09 20.26
N LEU A 255 13.33 16.66 19.16
CA LEU A 255 14.78 16.64 18.99
C LEU A 255 15.39 18.05 18.94
N LYS A 256 14.71 19.00 18.29
CA LYS A 256 15.11 20.41 18.23
C LYS A 256 15.12 21.08 19.61
N GLU A 257 14.11 20.79 20.42
CA GLU A 257 13.94 21.36 21.77
C GLU A 257 14.83 20.68 22.82
N ASN A 258 15.09 19.38 22.67
CA ASN A 258 15.84 18.58 23.64
C ASN A 258 17.20 18.16 23.07
N LYS A 259 18.16 19.10 23.03
CA LYS A 259 19.53 18.85 22.55
C LYS A 259 20.32 17.86 23.42
N ASP A 260 19.85 17.59 24.64
CA ASP A 260 20.48 16.65 25.57
C ASP A 260 20.12 15.18 25.28
N ILE A 261 19.17 14.91 24.38
CA ILE A 261 18.92 13.55 23.90
C ILE A 261 20.13 13.12 23.09
N ALA A 262 21.02 12.36 23.73
CA ALA A 262 22.20 11.81 23.08
C ALA A 262 21.79 10.86 21.95
N SER A 263 22.44 11.05 20.82
CA SER A 263 22.43 10.12 19.70
C SER A 263 22.68 8.68 20.17
N PRO A 264 21.91 7.68 19.69
CA PRO A 264 22.10 6.31 20.12
C PRO A 264 23.41 5.75 19.59
N ASP A 265 24.03 4.88 20.38
CA ASP A 265 24.98 3.93 19.81
C ASP A 265 24.21 2.95 18.94
N ILE A 266 24.22 3.18 17.63
CA ILE A 266 23.56 2.30 16.65
C ILE A 266 24.12 0.87 16.73
N PHE A 267 25.34 0.70 17.28
CA PHE A 267 26.02 -0.46 17.90
C PHE A 267 25.19 -1.45 18.72
N SER A 268 24.23 -0.91 19.46
CA SER A 268 23.67 -1.58 20.63
C SER A 268 22.15 -1.58 20.56
N ASN A 269 21.56 -2.79 20.60
CA ASN A 269 20.11 -2.94 20.66
C ASN A 269 19.54 -2.18 21.87
N GLU A 270 20.20 -2.28 23.03
CA GLU A 270 19.78 -1.57 24.25
C GLU A 270 19.83 -0.05 24.07
N ALA A 271 20.91 0.48 23.47
CA ALA A 271 21.03 1.92 23.23
C ALA A 271 19.98 2.42 22.23
N PHE A 272 19.73 1.65 21.16
CA PHE A 272 18.67 1.95 20.19
C PHE A 272 17.29 1.97 20.85
N PHE A 273 16.94 0.93 21.62
CA PHE A 273 15.66 0.86 22.34
C PHE A 273 15.48 2.02 23.33
N ASN A 274 16.52 2.32 24.11
CA ASN A 274 16.48 3.42 25.07
C ASN A 274 16.25 4.77 24.38
N TYR A 275 16.94 5.00 23.26
CA TYR A 275 16.73 6.21 22.46
C TYR A 275 15.33 6.27 21.84
N ALA A 276 14.89 5.20 21.18
CA ALA A 276 13.58 5.13 20.55
C ALA A 276 12.44 5.37 21.56
N ASN A 277 12.48 4.66 22.69
CA ASN A 277 11.50 4.83 23.76
C ASN A 277 11.55 6.21 24.40
N ARG A 278 12.73 6.82 24.51
CA ARG A 278 12.86 8.20 24.98
C ARG A 278 12.16 9.20 24.06
N VAL A 279 12.43 9.13 22.75
CA VAL A 279 11.82 10.01 21.75
C VAL A 279 10.30 9.82 21.69
N LEU A 280 9.83 8.56 21.69
CA LEU A 280 8.40 8.24 21.72
C LEU A 280 7.71 8.79 22.97
N ALA A 281 8.31 8.60 24.15
CA ALA A 281 7.76 9.07 25.42
C ALA A 281 7.69 10.61 25.49
N ASP A 282 8.75 11.31 25.06
CA ASP A 282 8.78 12.77 25.04
C ASP A 282 7.74 13.35 24.04
N CYS A 283 7.36 12.58 23.02
CA CYS A 283 6.26 12.91 22.09
C CYS A 283 4.87 12.42 22.54
N ASN A 284 4.74 11.78 23.71
CA ASN A 284 3.49 11.18 24.21
C ASN A 284 2.88 10.14 23.24
N PHE A 285 3.75 9.30 22.66
CA PHE A 285 3.42 8.14 21.86
C PHE A 285 3.69 6.84 22.64
N GLU A 286 3.07 5.75 22.19
CA GLU A 286 3.30 4.41 22.72
C GLU A 286 4.76 3.98 22.55
N THR A 287 5.25 3.16 23.49
CA THR A 287 6.61 2.63 23.49
C THR A 287 6.83 1.63 22.36
N PHE A 288 8.08 1.40 22.00
CA PHE A 288 8.47 0.48 20.93
C PHE A 288 7.96 -0.96 21.16
N ASP A 289 7.83 -1.40 22.41
CA ASP A 289 7.26 -2.73 22.72
C ASP A 289 5.72 -2.74 22.61
N ASP A 290 5.07 -1.65 23.01
CA ASP A 290 3.62 -1.56 23.01
C ASP A 290 3.03 -1.41 21.61
N VAL A 291 3.78 -0.83 20.67
CA VAL A 291 3.25 -0.50 19.34
C VAL A 291 2.91 -1.72 18.48
N TRP A 292 3.49 -2.89 18.78
CA TRP A 292 3.30 -4.12 18.02
C TRP A 292 2.01 -4.87 18.37
N LYS A 293 1.42 -4.63 19.55
CA LYS A 293 0.30 -5.41 20.07
C LYS A 293 -0.86 -5.50 19.08
N SER A 294 -1.26 -4.38 18.49
CA SER A 294 -2.38 -4.37 17.53
C SER A 294 -2.06 -5.05 16.20
N ALA A 295 -0.79 -5.03 15.76
CA ALA A 295 -0.35 -5.77 14.58
C ALA A 295 -0.34 -7.29 14.85
N GLU A 296 0.15 -7.70 16.03
CA GLU A 296 0.14 -9.10 16.48
C GLU A 296 -1.30 -9.62 16.65
N ASP A 297 -2.17 -8.86 17.30
CA ASP A 297 -3.59 -9.21 17.48
C ASP A 297 -4.30 -9.40 16.14
N TYR A 298 -3.96 -8.59 15.13
CA TYR A 298 -4.52 -8.73 13.79
C TYR A 298 -3.98 -9.97 13.06
N ALA A 299 -2.66 -10.13 13.02
CA ALA A 299 -2.04 -11.25 12.30
C ALA A 299 -2.45 -12.61 12.88
N ASN A 300 -2.70 -12.69 14.20
CA ASN A 300 -3.17 -13.91 14.86
C ASN A 300 -4.66 -14.24 14.61
N GLN A 301 -5.44 -13.38 13.94
CA GLN A 301 -6.85 -13.65 13.62
C GLN A 301 -7.03 -14.65 12.47
N ALA A 302 -5.99 -14.90 11.68
CA ALA A 302 -6.08 -15.75 10.50
C ALA A 302 -4.96 -16.80 10.47
N ASP A 303 -5.33 -18.07 10.26
CA ASP A 303 -4.37 -19.16 10.02
C ASP A 303 -3.96 -19.20 8.54
N LEU A 304 -3.31 -18.14 8.09
CA LEU A 304 -2.88 -17.93 6.70
C LEU A 304 -1.37 -17.78 6.62
N SER A 305 -0.76 -18.25 5.53
CA SER A 305 0.69 -18.19 5.31
C SER A 305 1.19 -16.75 5.22
N MET A 306 0.45 -15.82 4.59
CA MET A 306 0.80 -14.40 4.61
C MET A 306 0.74 -13.82 6.03
N ALA A 307 -0.24 -14.23 6.85
CA ALA A 307 -0.34 -13.77 8.24
C ALA A 307 0.82 -14.30 9.10
N LYS A 308 1.28 -15.54 8.85
CA LYS A 308 2.47 -16.12 9.48
C LYS A 308 3.74 -15.37 9.09
N GLU A 309 3.92 -15.05 7.81
CA GLU A 309 5.08 -14.24 7.34
C GLU A 309 5.08 -12.85 7.99
N MET A 310 3.91 -12.27 8.25
CA MET A 310 3.79 -11.00 9.00
C MET A 310 4.21 -11.17 10.47
N ILE A 311 3.77 -12.22 11.17
CA ILE A 311 4.20 -12.51 12.56
C ILE A 311 5.72 -12.70 12.62
N ASP A 312 6.26 -13.48 11.70
CA ASP A 312 7.69 -13.72 11.54
C ASP A 312 8.48 -12.41 11.35
N ALA A 313 7.95 -11.47 10.58
CA ALA A 313 8.55 -10.14 10.41
C ALA A 313 8.53 -9.32 11.70
N ILE A 314 7.45 -9.40 12.50
CA ILE A 314 7.36 -8.75 13.82
C ILE A 314 8.40 -9.32 14.76
N GLU A 315 8.49 -10.65 14.86
CA GLU A 315 9.45 -11.34 15.74
C GLU A 315 10.89 -10.99 15.36
N TYR A 316 11.19 -11.03 14.05
CA TYR A 316 12.49 -10.64 13.54
C TYR A 316 12.83 -9.18 13.89
N LYS A 317 11.86 -8.27 13.74
CA LYS A 317 12.04 -6.85 14.03
C LYS A 317 12.23 -6.56 15.51
N LYS A 318 11.52 -7.27 16.40
CA LYS A 318 11.72 -7.18 17.86
C LYS A 318 13.12 -7.63 18.29
N ASN A 319 13.67 -8.65 17.64
CA ASN A 319 15.03 -9.13 17.90
C ASN A 319 16.12 -8.22 17.28
N ASN A 320 15.79 -7.52 16.20
CA ASN A 320 16.69 -6.65 15.43
C ASN A 320 16.11 -5.23 15.28
N PRO A 321 16.01 -4.46 16.38
CA PRO A 321 15.24 -3.21 16.41
C PRO A 321 15.78 -2.13 15.46
N TRP A 322 17.07 -2.15 15.13
CA TRP A 322 17.70 -1.20 14.22
C TRP A 322 17.59 -1.59 12.74
N MET A 323 17.11 -2.80 12.41
CA MET A 323 17.28 -3.39 11.07
C MET A 323 16.57 -2.63 9.94
N LEU A 324 15.51 -1.89 10.25
CA LEU A 324 14.84 -1.05 9.24
C LEU A 324 15.56 0.31 9.12
N SER A 325 15.95 0.91 10.24
CA SER A 325 16.72 2.17 10.29
C SER A 325 18.15 2.08 9.74
N PHE A 326 18.79 0.91 9.85
CA PHE A 326 20.17 0.72 9.42
C PHE A 326 20.41 -0.70 8.90
N PRO A 327 19.72 -1.16 7.85
CA PRO A 327 19.86 -2.52 7.33
C PRO A 327 21.29 -2.86 6.95
N MET A 328 22.05 -1.88 6.47
CA MET A 328 23.44 -2.03 6.02
C MET A 328 24.50 -1.92 7.13
N ARG A 329 24.09 -1.66 8.39
CA ARG A 329 25.02 -1.48 9.52
C ARG A 329 25.95 -2.68 9.72
N ASN A 330 25.42 -3.90 9.57
CA ASN A 330 26.17 -5.14 9.69
C ASN A 330 26.05 -5.93 8.39
N PRO A 331 27.13 -6.07 7.59
CA PRO A 331 27.11 -6.86 6.36
C PRO A 331 26.68 -8.31 6.57
N GLN A 332 27.00 -8.92 7.72
CA GLN A 332 26.60 -10.31 8.00
C GLN A 332 25.08 -10.45 8.08
N ASP A 333 24.42 -9.49 8.71
CA ASP A 333 22.96 -9.49 8.85
C ASP A 333 22.29 -9.06 7.54
N PHE A 334 22.83 -8.02 6.88
CA PHE A 334 22.33 -7.52 5.60
C PHE A 334 22.36 -8.58 4.50
N PHE A 335 23.38 -9.44 4.47
CA PHE A 335 23.48 -10.55 3.51
C PHE A 335 22.98 -11.89 4.07
N SER A 336 22.42 -11.90 5.29
CA SER A 336 21.87 -13.12 5.88
C SER A 336 20.68 -13.64 5.08
N LYS A 337 20.48 -14.96 5.09
CA LYS A 337 19.28 -15.58 4.51
C LYS A 337 18.00 -15.14 5.24
N GLU A 338 18.11 -14.90 6.55
CA GLU A 338 16.99 -14.52 7.39
C GLU A 338 16.44 -13.13 7.02
N PHE A 339 17.31 -12.12 6.83
CA PHE A 339 16.89 -10.81 6.35
C PHE A 339 16.43 -10.84 4.89
N ASN A 340 17.17 -11.56 4.03
CA ASN A 340 16.89 -11.55 2.59
C ASN A 340 15.72 -12.43 2.16
N ARG A 341 15.10 -13.20 3.06
CA ARG A 341 13.80 -13.84 2.79
C ARG A 341 12.68 -12.81 2.64
N PHE A 342 12.80 -11.68 3.35
CA PHE A 342 11.81 -10.61 3.32
C PHE A 342 11.95 -9.80 2.03
N GLN A 343 11.11 -10.14 1.06
CA GLN A 343 11.02 -9.52 -0.26
C GLN A 343 9.55 -9.33 -0.64
N PRO A 344 9.23 -8.37 -1.54
CA PRO A 344 7.89 -8.25 -2.10
C PRO A 344 7.39 -9.61 -2.60
N ILE A 345 6.14 -9.96 -2.30
CA ILE A 345 5.55 -11.27 -2.62
C ILE A 345 5.67 -11.57 -4.11
N PHE A 346 5.53 -10.55 -4.94
CA PHE A 346 5.88 -10.63 -6.34
C PHE A 346 6.41 -9.31 -6.87
N THR A 347 7.28 -9.42 -7.87
CA THR A 347 7.90 -8.29 -8.57
C THR A 347 7.59 -8.39 -10.06
N ILE A 348 6.96 -7.35 -10.59
CA ILE A 348 6.54 -7.26 -11.99
C ILE A 348 7.57 -6.43 -12.75
N THR A 349 8.01 -6.93 -13.89
CA THR A 349 8.84 -6.20 -14.87
C THR A 349 8.07 -6.06 -16.18
N TYR A 350 8.69 -5.51 -17.23
CA TYR A 350 8.05 -5.49 -18.55
C TYR A 350 7.79 -6.89 -19.12
N ASP A 351 8.73 -7.81 -18.96
CA ASP A 351 8.73 -9.11 -19.62
C ASP A 351 8.46 -10.29 -18.67
N THR A 352 8.74 -10.17 -17.37
CA THR A 352 8.56 -11.25 -16.40
C THR A 352 7.85 -10.84 -15.09
N VAL A 353 7.42 -11.84 -14.31
CA VAL A 353 6.95 -11.68 -12.93
C VAL A 353 7.69 -12.67 -12.06
N TYR A 354 8.41 -12.17 -11.06
CA TYR A 354 9.05 -12.98 -10.03
C TYR A 354 8.11 -13.18 -8.86
N TYR A 355 8.06 -14.40 -8.33
CA TYR A 355 7.22 -14.76 -7.20
C TYR A 355 8.12 -15.22 -6.05
N ASN A 356 8.07 -14.51 -4.92
CA ASN A 356 8.83 -14.80 -3.71
C ASN A 356 7.92 -15.52 -2.71
N LEU A 357 7.72 -16.83 -2.92
CA LEU A 357 6.68 -17.62 -2.25
C LEU A 357 7.20 -18.73 -1.35
N ASP A 358 8.48 -18.69 -0.96
CA ASP A 358 9.09 -19.75 -0.15
C ASP A 358 8.30 -20.04 1.14
N ASN A 359 7.69 -19.02 1.74
CA ASN A 359 6.86 -19.12 2.94
C ASN A 359 5.37 -18.80 2.72
N ILE A 360 4.97 -18.50 1.49
CA ILE A 360 3.60 -18.05 1.17
C ILE A 360 2.95 -19.06 0.23
N SER A 361 1.78 -19.55 0.61
CA SER A 361 0.99 -20.46 -0.20
C SER A 361 0.60 -19.81 -1.52
N SER A 362 0.98 -20.44 -2.63
CA SER A 362 0.62 -19.97 -3.98
C SER A 362 -0.91 -19.94 -4.18
N SER A 363 -1.63 -20.92 -3.65
CA SER A 363 -3.10 -20.96 -3.69
C SER A 363 -3.73 -19.82 -2.89
N GLU A 364 -3.16 -19.50 -1.73
CA GLU A 364 -3.62 -18.36 -0.91
C GLU A 364 -3.42 -17.04 -1.66
N LEU A 365 -2.25 -16.84 -2.27
CA LEU A 365 -1.97 -15.66 -3.07
C LEU A 365 -2.90 -15.55 -4.29
N ILE A 366 -3.14 -16.64 -5.02
CA ILE A 366 -4.05 -16.65 -6.18
C ILE A 366 -5.47 -16.26 -5.74
N PHE A 367 -5.94 -16.84 -4.63
CA PHE A 367 -7.24 -16.50 -4.07
C PHE A 367 -7.31 -15.01 -3.69
N GLU A 368 -6.35 -14.52 -2.91
CA GLU A 368 -6.32 -13.13 -2.45
C GLU A 368 -6.31 -12.14 -3.62
N ASN A 369 -5.52 -12.40 -4.67
CA ASN A 369 -5.49 -11.58 -5.89
C ASN A 369 -6.86 -11.54 -6.59
N HIS A 370 -7.52 -12.68 -6.74
CA HIS A 370 -8.85 -12.73 -7.35
C HIS A 370 -9.90 -12.01 -6.50
N PHE A 371 -9.86 -12.22 -5.19
CA PHE A 371 -10.76 -11.67 -4.20
C PHE A 371 -10.65 -10.13 -4.18
N GLN A 372 -9.43 -9.59 -4.07
CA GLN A 372 -9.18 -8.16 -4.05
C GLN A 372 -9.51 -7.48 -5.38
N ALA A 373 -9.14 -8.09 -6.52
CA ALA A 373 -9.48 -7.53 -7.83
C ALA A 373 -10.99 -7.43 -8.05
N LEU A 374 -11.77 -8.42 -7.60
CA LEU A 374 -13.22 -8.38 -7.70
C LEU A 374 -13.82 -7.27 -6.83
N ALA A 375 -13.40 -7.15 -5.56
CA ALA A 375 -13.88 -6.10 -4.66
C ALA A 375 -13.59 -4.68 -5.20
N LEU A 376 -12.39 -4.46 -5.74
CA LEU A 376 -12.02 -3.18 -6.36
C LEU A 376 -12.93 -2.85 -7.55
N GLN A 377 -13.20 -3.81 -8.44
CA GLN A 377 -14.07 -3.61 -9.60
C GLN A 377 -15.54 -3.40 -9.21
N ILE A 378 -16.03 -4.09 -8.16
CA ILE A 378 -17.35 -3.85 -7.57
C ILE A 378 -17.49 -2.38 -7.16
N CYS A 379 -16.46 -1.79 -6.56
CA CYS A 379 -16.42 -0.39 -6.16
C CYS A 379 -16.13 0.60 -7.30
N GLY A 380 -16.07 0.15 -8.56
CA GLY A 380 -15.79 1.00 -9.71
C GLY A 380 -14.32 1.43 -9.82
N ARG A 381 -13.39 0.69 -9.21
CA ARG A 381 -11.94 0.91 -9.32
C ARG A 381 -11.39 0.04 -10.45
N MET A 382 -11.18 0.66 -11.60
CA MET A 382 -10.63 0.02 -12.78
C MET A 382 -9.10 -0.12 -12.68
N SER A 383 -8.54 -1.24 -13.17
CA SER A 383 -7.09 -1.39 -13.30
C SER A 383 -6.53 -0.40 -14.32
N LYS A 384 -5.28 0.05 -14.10
CA LYS A 384 -4.50 0.78 -15.11
C LYS A 384 -4.29 -0.02 -16.40
N ARG A 385 -4.51 -1.34 -16.37
CA ARG A 385 -4.35 -2.30 -17.47
C ARG A 385 -5.67 -2.71 -18.13
N CYS A 386 -6.79 -2.07 -17.77
CA CYS A 386 -8.09 -2.41 -18.34
C CYS A 386 -8.15 -2.08 -19.84
N ILE A 387 -8.54 -3.07 -20.64
CA ILE A 387 -8.73 -2.94 -22.09
C ILE A 387 -10.23 -2.90 -22.43
N TYR A 388 -11.03 -3.74 -21.77
CA TYR A 388 -12.47 -3.85 -21.96
C TYR A 388 -13.19 -3.41 -20.68
N PRO A 389 -13.70 -2.16 -20.62
CA PRO A 389 -14.34 -1.65 -19.41
C PRO A 389 -15.67 -2.31 -19.10
N ASP A 390 -16.28 -3.03 -20.05
CA ASP A 390 -17.53 -3.77 -19.94
C ASP A 390 -17.33 -5.26 -19.57
N MET A 391 -16.10 -5.65 -19.20
CA MET A 391 -15.78 -7.01 -18.75
C MET A 391 -15.03 -6.98 -17.41
N LEU A 392 -15.16 -8.05 -16.63
CA LEU A 392 -14.40 -8.23 -15.39
C LEU A 392 -12.98 -8.69 -15.71
N GLN A 393 -11.98 -8.08 -15.08
CA GLN A 393 -10.62 -8.59 -15.06
C GLN A 393 -10.44 -9.57 -13.91
N CYS A 394 -9.98 -10.79 -14.19
CA CYS A 394 -9.52 -11.68 -13.14
C CYS A 394 -8.28 -11.09 -12.44
N GLY A 395 -8.00 -11.51 -11.20
CA GLY A 395 -6.83 -11.05 -10.43
C GLY A 395 -5.50 -11.04 -11.19
N PHE A 396 -5.26 -12.03 -12.08
CA PHE A 396 -4.06 -12.03 -12.91
C PHE A 396 -4.00 -10.84 -13.88
N SER A 397 -5.06 -10.61 -14.65
CA SER A 397 -5.14 -9.48 -15.59
C SER A 397 -5.17 -8.13 -14.85
N TYR A 398 -5.94 -8.06 -13.76
CA TYR A 398 -6.11 -6.84 -12.98
C TYR A 398 -4.77 -6.32 -12.43
N PHE A 399 -3.94 -7.21 -11.87
CA PHE A 399 -2.63 -6.84 -11.30
C PHE A 399 -1.46 -6.97 -12.29
N GLY A 400 -1.64 -7.60 -13.46
CA GLY A 400 -0.60 -7.79 -14.46
C GLY A 400 0.33 -8.98 -14.17
N LEU A 401 -0.21 -10.05 -13.59
CA LEU A 401 0.49 -11.28 -13.24
C LEU A 401 0.57 -12.22 -14.45
N LYS A 402 1.59 -13.10 -14.49
CA LYS A 402 1.88 -13.98 -15.64
C LYS A 402 1.94 -15.47 -15.26
N ASN A 403 1.14 -15.91 -14.28
CA ASN A 403 1.12 -17.30 -13.79
C ASN A 403 -0.11 -18.11 -14.25
N CYS A 404 -1.04 -17.51 -15.00
CA CYS A 404 -2.19 -18.26 -15.54
C CYS A 404 -1.78 -19.02 -16.81
N PRO A 405 -1.85 -20.38 -16.83
CA PRO A 405 -1.48 -21.16 -18.00
C PRO A 405 -2.33 -20.84 -19.24
N TYR A 406 -3.61 -20.49 -19.03
CA TYR A 406 -4.55 -20.11 -20.10
C TYR A 406 -4.28 -18.72 -20.69
N GLN A 407 -3.65 -17.82 -19.92
CA GLN A 407 -3.17 -16.55 -20.46
C GLN A 407 -1.87 -16.73 -21.24
N ILE A 408 -0.95 -17.54 -20.71
CA ILE A 408 0.33 -17.82 -21.36
C ILE A 408 0.14 -18.46 -22.73
N ASN A 409 -0.80 -19.39 -22.87
CA ASN A 409 -1.05 -20.09 -24.13
C ASN A 409 -2.06 -19.36 -25.06
N GLY A 410 -2.51 -18.15 -24.69
CA GLY A 410 -3.40 -17.31 -25.49
C GLY A 410 -4.86 -17.76 -25.57
N HIS A 411 -5.30 -18.71 -24.74
CA HIS A 411 -6.70 -19.18 -24.74
C HIS A 411 -7.65 -18.26 -23.95
N CYS A 412 -7.13 -17.40 -23.08
CA CYS A 412 -7.87 -16.42 -22.30
C CYS A 412 -7.00 -15.18 -22.11
N ASP A 413 -7.53 -13.96 -22.20
CA ASP A 413 -6.76 -12.74 -21.89
C ASP A 413 -7.04 -12.21 -20.47
N GLY A 414 -7.87 -12.92 -19.70
CA GLY A 414 -8.26 -12.60 -18.33
C GLY A 414 -9.36 -11.57 -18.20
N HIS A 415 -9.98 -11.13 -19.29
CA HIS A 415 -11.23 -10.38 -19.27
C HIS A 415 -12.39 -11.36 -19.48
N ILE A 416 -13.36 -11.32 -18.60
CA ILE A 416 -14.46 -12.29 -18.59
C ILE A 416 -15.80 -11.63 -18.28
N ASP A 417 -16.85 -12.23 -18.83
CA ASP A 417 -18.25 -11.87 -18.66
C ASP A 417 -19.12 -13.13 -18.63
N GLY A 418 -20.43 -12.98 -18.49
CA GLY A 418 -21.35 -14.12 -18.45
C GLY A 418 -21.41 -14.96 -19.73
N ASN A 419 -20.88 -14.47 -20.85
CA ASN A 419 -20.83 -15.17 -22.13
C ASN A 419 -19.48 -15.86 -22.40
N SER A 420 -18.49 -15.62 -21.55
CA SER A 420 -17.14 -16.12 -21.72
C SER A 420 -17.06 -17.64 -21.60
N ILE A 421 -16.27 -18.26 -22.48
CA ILE A 421 -15.99 -19.70 -22.42
C ILE A 421 -14.79 -19.90 -21.51
N LEU A 422 -15.04 -20.36 -20.30
CA LEU A 422 -13.99 -20.58 -19.31
C LEU A 422 -13.44 -22.00 -19.38
N ALA A 423 -12.16 -22.15 -19.02
CA ALA A 423 -11.56 -23.47 -18.82
C ALA A 423 -12.36 -24.23 -17.75
N PRO A 424 -12.81 -25.47 -18.05
CA PRO A 424 -13.67 -26.21 -17.15
C PRO A 424 -12.94 -26.52 -15.84
N LEU A 425 -13.69 -26.52 -14.74
CA LEU A 425 -13.18 -26.98 -13.46
C LEU A 425 -12.85 -28.47 -13.56
N GLU A 426 -11.61 -28.83 -13.26
CA GLU A 426 -11.14 -30.21 -13.17
C GLU A 426 -10.93 -30.54 -11.70
N LEU A 427 -11.57 -31.61 -11.26
CA LEU A 427 -11.45 -32.15 -9.90
C LEU A 427 -10.77 -33.51 -9.95
N ASP A 428 -9.99 -33.85 -8.93
CA ASP A 428 -9.54 -35.23 -8.71
C ASP A 428 -10.64 -36.09 -8.06
N ASP A 429 -10.32 -37.36 -7.78
CA ASP A 429 -11.25 -38.33 -7.17
C ASP A 429 -11.65 -37.97 -5.72
N GLU A 430 -10.97 -37.00 -5.09
CA GLU A 430 -11.24 -36.49 -3.74
C GLU A 430 -11.92 -35.10 -3.76
N ASP A 431 -12.43 -34.69 -4.93
CA ASP A 431 -13.02 -33.37 -5.19
C ASP A 431 -12.04 -32.19 -5.01
N ASN A 432 -10.72 -32.43 -5.04
CA ASN A 432 -9.73 -31.35 -5.04
C ASN A 432 -9.60 -30.73 -6.43
N ILE A 433 -9.41 -29.42 -6.47
CA ILE A 433 -9.24 -28.66 -7.72
C ILE A 433 -7.85 -28.94 -8.29
N ILE A 434 -7.80 -29.61 -9.43
CA ILE A 434 -6.56 -29.92 -10.17
C ILE A 434 -6.40 -29.10 -11.45
N GLY A 435 -7.46 -28.42 -11.90
CA GLY A 435 -7.42 -27.58 -13.10
C GLY A 435 -8.66 -26.70 -13.28
N GLY A 436 -8.55 -25.74 -14.21
CA GLY A 436 -9.65 -24.86 -14.63
C GLY A 436 -9.41 -23.37 -14.36
N CYS A 437 -10.43 -22.55 -14.61
CA CYS A 437 -10.37 -21.11 -14.35
C CYS A 437 -10.41 -20.83 -12.83
N THR A 438 -9.28 -20.44 -12.24
CA THR A 438 -9.16 -20.15 -10.80
C THR A 438 -10.04 -19.00 -10.34
N PHE A 439 -10.39 -18.06 -11.21
CA PHE A 439 -11.33 -16.99 -10.87
C PHE A 439 -12.77 -17.53 -10.73
N GLU A 440 -13.19 -18.41 -11.64
CA GLU A 440 -14.51 -19.08 -11.54
C GLU A 440 -14.58 -19.98 -10.31
N VAL A 441 -13.48 -20.64 -9.96
CA VAL A 441 -13.36 -21.39 -8.70
C VAL A 441 -13.63 -20.48 -7.50
N VAL A 442 -12.99 -19.31 -7.43
CA VAL A 442 -13.20 -18.34 -6.35
C VAL A 442 -14.66 -17.91 -6.28
N LEU A 443 -15.27 -17.57 -7.41
CA LEU A 443 -16.71 -17.23 -7.48
C LEU A 443 -17.59 -18.37 -6.96
N ASN A 444 -17.31 -19.62 -7.37
CA ASN A 444 -18.08 -20.80 -6.95
C ASN A 444 -17.97 -21.05 -5.45
N ILE A 445 -16.78 -20.89 -4.85
CA ILE A 445 -16.58 -20.97 -3.39
C ILE A 445 -17.43 -19.92 -2.66
N MET A 446 -17.60 -18.75 -3.27
CA MET A 446 -18.42 -17.66 -2.73
C MET A 446 -19.92 -17.82 -3.05
N GLY A 447 -20.33 -18.92 -3.68
CA GLY A 447 -21.73 -19.22 -3.99
C GLY A 447 -22.28 -18.46 -5.20
N THR A 448 -21.44 -18.16 -6.20
CA THR A 448 -21.89 -17.58 -7.49
C THR A 448 -21.07 -18.09 -8.67
N SER A 449 -21.37 -17.61 -9.88
CA SER A 449 -20.62 -17.89 -11.10
C SER A 449 -20.53 -16.63 -11.94
N ILE A 450 -19.54 -16.52 -12.84
CA ILE A 450 -19.46 -15.40 -13.79
C ILE A 450 -20.76 -15.22 -14.58
N ARG A 451 -21.49 -16.32 -14.83
CA ARG A 451 -22.75 -16.33 -15.58
C ARG A 451 -23.91 -15.65 -14.85
N GLU A 452 -23.78 -15.46 -13.54
CA GLU A 452 -24.76 -14.80 -12.69
C GLU A 452 -24.48 -13.32 -12.47
N ILE A 453 -23.40 -12.81 -13.07
CA ILE A 453 -22.92 -11.44 -12.93
C ILE A 453 -23.15 -10.70 -14.25
N ASP A 454 -23.99 -9.67 -14.22
CA ASP A 454 -24.09 -8.70 -15.30
C ASP A 454 -22.97 -7.66 -15.13
N VAL A 455 -22.08 -7.57 -16.12
CA VAL A 455 -20.97 -6.61 -16.10
C VAL A 455 -21.33 -5.40 -16.97
N TYR A 456 -21.21 -4.22 -16.38
CA TYR A 456 -21.35 -2.91 -17.01
C TYR A 456 -19.98 -2.24 -17.04
N ASN A 457 -19.94 -0.94 -17.37
CA ASN A 457 -18.69 -0.20 -17.37
C ASN A 457 -18.09 -0.13 -15.95
N VAL A 458 -17.04 -0.92 -15.68
CA VAL A 458 -16.37 -1.06 -14.38
C VAL A 458 -15.68 0.21 -13.89
N ASN A 459 -15.62 1.26 -14.70
CA ASN A 459 -15.13 2.58 -14.30
C ASN A 459 -16.26 3.50 -13.80
N GLU A 460 -17.52 3.08 -13.85
CA GLU A 460 -18.63 3.85 -13.29
C GLU A 460 -18.53 3.87 -11.77
N LYS A 461 -18.26 5.07 -11.23
CA LYS A 461 -18.13 5.30 -9.79
C LYS A 461 -19.44 5.78 -9.20
N THR A 462 -19.68 5.34 -7.97
CA THR A 462 -20.75 5.86 -7.12
C THR A 462 -20.28 7.14 -6.41
N SER A 463 -21.23 8.04 -6.10
CA SER A 463 -21.01 9.19 -5.23
C SER A 463 -22.15 9.34 -4.24
N LEU A 464 -21.91 10.05 -3.14
CA LEU A 464 -22.96 10.40 -2.17
C LEU A 464 -24.15 11.11 -2.82
N GLU A 465 -23.90 12.02 -3.77
CA GLU A 465 -24.97 12.76 -4.43
C GLU A 465 -25.81 11.87 -5.35
N ALA A 466 -25.18 10.92 -6.05
CA ALA A 466 -25.88 9.94 -6.87
C ALA A 466 -26.79 9.04 -6.00
N ILE A 467 -26.29 8.57 -4.85
CA ILE A 467 -27.08 7.79 -3.89
C ILE A 467 -28.26 8.62 -3.36
N ARG A 468 -28.02 9.87 -2.94
CA ARG A 468 -29.08 10.77 -2.45
C ARG A 468 -30.16 11.01 -3.50
N THR A 469 -29.76 11.20 -4.75
CA THR A 469 -30.67 11.41 -5.87
C THR A 469 -31.52 10.17 -6.12
N ALA A 470 -30.91 8.98 -6.11
CA ALA A 470 -31.63 7.72 -6.27
C ALA A 470 -32.65 7.50 -5.14
N ILE A 471 -32.28 7.76 -3.88
CA ILE A 471 -33.21 7.66 -2.74
C ILE A 471 -34.39 8.62 -2.89
N LYS A 472 -34.16 9.89 -3.25
CA LYS A 472 -35.24 10.87 -3.47
C LYS A 472 -36.20 10.46 -4.58
N LYS A 473 -35.69 9.87 -5.67
CA LYS A 473 -36.50 9.36 -6.78
C LYS A 473 -37.44 8.25 -6.30
N HIS A 474 -36.94 7.37 -5.44
CA HIS A 474 -37.73 6.31 -4.79
C HIS A 474 -38.80 6.86 -3.83
N ASP A 475 -38.48 7.88 -3.03
CA ASP A 475 -39.44 8.48 -2.10
C ASP A 475 -40.56 9.28 -2.81
N MET A 476 -40.38 9.62 -4.10
CA MET A 476 -41.32 10.40 -4.91
C MET A 476 -42.16 9.56 -5.89
N GLY A 477 -41.82 8.29 -6.10
CA GLY A 477 -42.56 7.34 -6.93
C GLY A 477 -43.45 6.43 -6.08
#